data_AF-A0A7V1I2J7-F1
#
_entry.id   AF-A0A7V1I2J7-F1
#
_cell.length_a   1.000
_cell.length_b   1.000
_cell.length_c   1.000
_cell.angle_alpha   90.00
_cell.angle_beta   90.00
_cell.angle_gamma   90.00
#
_symmetry.space_group_name_H-M   'P 1'
#
loop_
_entity.id
_entity.type
_entity.pdbx_description
1 polymer ?
#
loop_
_entity_poly.entity_id
_entity_poly.type
_entity_poly.pdbx_seq_one_letter_code
_entity_poly.pdbx_strand_id
1 'polypeptide(L)' 'MEDNENVKKIMFIMRNAPHGGIYSYEGLETVLIMAAFEQDLSMVFIGDGVFSLVKNQDTDAIGIKGYIKTYGVLE' A
#
# COMPACT_ATOMS: atom_id res chain seq x y z
N MET A 1 21.54 -14.08 25.14
CA MET A 1 21.91 -13.70 23.77
C MET A 1 20.70 -12.95 23.28
N GLU A 2 20.78 -11.63 23.21
CA GLU A 2 19.70 -10.84 22.59
C GLU A 2 19.71 -11.21 21.11
N ASP A 3 18.60 -11.76 20.65
CA ASP A 3 18.34 -11.90 19.22
C ASP A 3 18.38 -10.48 18.65
N ASN A 4 19.50 -10.11 18.04
CA ASN A 4 19.54 -8.97 17.14
C ASN A 4 18.69 -9.37 15.93
N GLU A 5 17.37 -9.23 16.04
CA GLU A 5 16.50 -9.13 14.88
C GLU A 5 17.08 -8.02 14.02
N ASN A 6 17.60 -8.42 12.86
CA ASN A 6 18.20 -7.50 11.92
C ASN A 6 17.06 -6.69 11.27
N VAL A 7 16.63 -5.62 11.93
CA VAL A 7 15.60 -4.71 11.46
C VAL A 7 16.04 -4.12 10.12
N LYS A 8 15.36 -4.53 9.05
CA LYS A 8 15.62 -4.06 7.71
C LYS A 8 14.79 -2.81 7.41
N LYS A 9 15.40 -1.92 6.62
CA LYS A 9 14.69 -0.80 6.00
C LYS A 9 14.11 -1.24 4.67
N ILE A 10 12.79 -1.22 4.55
CA ILE A 10 12.06 -1.67 3.37
C ILE A 10 11.22 -0.51 2.85
N MET A 11 11.36 -0.20 1.57
CA MET A 11 10.55 0.81 0.88
C MET A 11 9.65 0.17 -0.14
N PHE A 12 8.34 0.39 0.00
CA PHE A 12 7.33 0.04 -1.00
C PHE A 12 7.12 1.21 -1.95
N ILE A 13 7.33 0.96 -3.24
CA ILE A 13 7.17 1.99 -4.29
C ILE A 13 5.88 1.70 -5.07
N MET A 14 4.85 2.50 -4.82
CA MET A 14 3.58 2.45 -5.53
C MET A 14 3.67 3.33 -6.78
N ARG A 15 3.67 2.71 -7.97
CA ARG A 15 3.89 3.40 -9.27
C ARG A 15 2.71 3.39 -10.23
N ASN A 16 1.72 2.55 -9.96
CA ASN A 16 0.60 2.29 -10.87
C ASN A 16 -0.66 2.98 -10.35
N ALA A 17 -1.47 3.53 -11.25
CA ALA A 17 -2.79 4.04 -10.92
C ALA A 17 -3.66 2.95 -10.26
N PRO A 18 -4.57 3.33 -9.35
CA PRO A 18 -5.52 2.39 -8.79
C PRO A 18 -6.54 1.97 -9.86
N HIS A 19 -7.17 0.81 -9.66
CA HIS A 19 -8.29 0.26 -10.43
C HIS A 19 -8.01 -0.17 -11.88
N GLY A 20 -6.98 0.37 -12.55
CA GLY A 20 -6.60 -0.04 -13.91
C GLY A 20 -5.87 -1.39 -13.99
N GLY A 21 -5.39 -1.89 -12.85
CA GLY A 21 -4.75 -3.19 -12.70
C GLY A 21 -4.68 -3.60 -11.23
N ILE A 22 -4.15 -4.79 -10.96
CA ILE A 22 -4.18 -5.37 -9.61
C ILE A 22 -3.05 -4.84 -8.69
N TYR A 23 -1.99 -4.27 -9.26
CA TYR A 23 -0.77 -3.91 -8.53
C TYR A 23 -0.98 -2.97 -7.35
N SER A 24 -1.86 -1.97 -7.46
CA SER A 24 -2.10 -1.05 -6.33
C SER A 24 -2.81 -1.75 -5.17
N TYR A 25 -3.65 -2.76 -5.44
CA TYR A 25 -4.35 -3.52 -4.40
C TYR A 25 -3.42 -4.54 -3.75
N GLU A 26 -2.74 -5.37 -4.53
CA GLU A 26 -1.79 -6.36 -3.99
C GLU A 26 -0.60 -5.73 -3.29
N GLY A 27 -0.15 -4.56 -3.76
CA GLY A 27 0.89 -3.78 -3.08
C GLY A 27 0.46 -3.32 -1.69
N LEU A 28 -0.80 -2.90 -1.52
CA LEU A 28 -1.36 -2.54 -0.22
C LEU A 28 -1.45 -3.75 0.72
N GLU A 29 -1.99 -4.88 0.24
CA GLU A 29 -2.06 -6.12 1.02
C GLU A 29 -0.66 -6.59 1.48
N THR A 30 0.34 -6.49 0.60
CA THR A 30 1.73 -6.82 0.94
C THR A 30 2.26 -5.95 2.07
N VAL A 31 1.98 -4.64 2.05
CA VAL A 31 2.41 -3.72 3.11
C VAL A 31 1.74 -4.05 4.44
N LEU A 32 0.44 -4.34 4.43
CA LEU A 32 -0.29 -4.71 5.65
C LEU A 32 0.25 -6.00 6.27
N ILE A 33 0.58 -7.01 5.44
CA ILE A 33 1.22 -8.24 5.91
C ILE A 33 2.61 -7.93 6.48
N MET A 34 3.40 -7.14 5.77
CA MET A 34 4.77 -6.80 6.18
C MET A 34 4.82 -5.95 7.45
N ALA A 35 3.79 -5.14 7.71
CA ALA A 35 3.67 -4.36 8.94
C ALA A 35 3.63 -5.24 10.20
N ALA A 36 3.20 -6.50 10.07
CA ALA A 36 3.20 -7.47 11.19
C ALA A 36 4.60 -8.03 11.53
N PHE A 37 5.62 -7.78 10.71
CA PHE A 37 6.99 -8.30 10.90
C PHE A 37 7.93 -7.31 11.59
N GLU A 38 7.41 -6.22 12.15
CA GLU A 38 8.17 -5.24 12.97
C GLU A 38 9.46 -4.72 12.29
N GLN A 39 9.43 -4.59 10.96
CA GLN A 39 10.52 -4.01 10.16
C GLN A 39 10.35 -2.48 10.03
N ASP A 40 11.42 -1.77 9.67
CA ASP A 40 11.38 -0.32 9.36
C ASP A 40 10.80 -0.14 7.94
N LEU A 41 9.48 0.09 7.86
CA LEU A 41 8.76 0.19 6.61
C LEU A 41 8.52 1.65 6.21
N SER A 42 8.70 1.93 4.92
CA SER A 42 8.29 3.17 4.28
C SER A 42 7.48 2.86 3.02
N MET A 43 6.53 3.74 2.69
CA MET A 43 5.76 3.66 1.46
C MET A 43 5.86 5.00 0.72
N VAL A 44 6.12 4.94 -0.58
CA VAL A 44 6.17 6.11 -1.45
C VAL A 44 5.28 5.91 -2.67
N PHE A 45 4.53 6.96 -3.02
CA PHE A 45 3.70 7.01 -4.21
C PHE A 45 4.38 7.92 -5.23
N ILE A 46 4.65 7.40 -6.43
CA ILE A 46 5.30 8.15 -7.52
C ILE A 46 4.62 7.88 -8.85
N GLY A 47 4.74 8.80 -9.81
CA GLY A 47 4.09 8.67 -11.12
C GLY A 47 2.57 8.51 -10.96
N ASP A 48 1.98 7.55 -11.67
CA ASP A 48 0.54 7.29 -11.60
C ASP A 48 0.09 6.72 -10.24
N GLY A 49 1.02 6.22 -9.42
CA GLY A 49 0.71 5.75 -8.06
C GLY A 49 0.13 6.84 -7.16
N VAL A 50 0.39 8.12 -7.44
CA VAL A 50 -0.17 9.23 -6.66
C VAL A 50 -1.70 9.30 -6.74
N PHE A 51 -2.32 8.73 -7.78
CA PHE A 51 -3.78 8.67 -7.89
C PHE A 51 -4.42 7.78 -6.81
N SER A 52 -3.68 6.85 -6.21
CA SER A 52 -4.16 6.05 -5.07
C SER A 52 -4.41 6.90 -3.81
N LEU A 53 -3.87 8.12 -3.74
CA LEU A 53 -4.07 9.04 -2.61
C LEU A 53 -5.29 9.95 -2.76
N VAL A 54 -5.97 9.92 -3.92
CA VAL A 54 -7.18 10.72 -4.13
C VAL A 54 -8.27 10.22 -3.18
N LYS A 55 -8.87 11.14 -2.42
CA LYS A 55 -9.95 10.82 -1.46
C LYS A 55 -11.28 10.59 -2.18
N ASN A 56 -12.17 9.86 -1.53
CA ASN A 56 -13.56 9.64 -1.98
C ASN A 56 -13.69 9.05 -3.39
N GLN A 57 -12.83 8.08 -3.74
CA GLN A 57 -12.95 7.34 -4.99
C GLN A 57 -14.20 6.46 -4.98
N ASP A 58 -15.03 6.62 -6.00
CA ASP A 58 -16.21 5.80 -6.26
C ASP A 58 -15.89 4.77 -7.34
N THR A 59 -16.04 3.49 -6.99
CA THR A 59 -15.75 2.35 -7.86
C THR A 59 -17.00 1.56 -8.25
N ASP A 60 -18.19 2.05 -7.90
CA ASP A 60 -19.46 1.35 -8.15
C ASP A 60 -19.69 1.16 -9.65
N ALA A 61 -19.37 2.19 -10.46
CA ALA A 61 -19.51 2.15 -11.91
C ALA A 61 -18.64 1.09 -12.61
N ILE A 62 -17.55 0.66 -11.97
CA ILE A 62 -16.63 -0.36 -12.50
C ILE A 62 -16.79 -1.73 -11.81
N GLY A 63 -17.71 -1.87 -10.85
CA GLY A 63 -18.01 -3.13 -10.18
C GLY A 63 -16.87 -3.67 -9.30
N ILE A 64 -15.94 -2.81 -8.87
CA ILE A 64 -14.80 -3.18 -8.02
C ILE A 64 -15.08 -2.69 -6.59
N LYS A 65 -14.73 -3.50 -5.58
CA LYS A 65 -14.79 -3.06 -4.19
C LYS A 65 -13.78 -1.95 -3.93
N GLY A 66 -14.23 -0.80 -3.44
CA GLY A 66 -13.35 0.33 -3.12
C GLY A 66 -12.40 0.02 -1.97
N TYR A 67 -11.12 -0.21 -2.27
CA TYR A 67 -10.08 -0.56 -1.30
C TYR A 67 -9.22 0.62 -0.86
N ILE A 68 -9.31 1.78 -1.53
CA ILE A 68 -8.46 2.94 -1.25
C ILE A 68 -8.60 3.45 0.19
N LYS A 69 -9.77 3.24 0.80
CA LYS A 69 -10.02 3.58 2.22
C LYS A 69 -9.07 2.84 3.18
N THR A 70 -8.55 1.67 2.79
CA THR A 70 -7.63 0.87 3.59
C THR A 70 -6.25 1.54 3.76
N TYR A 71 -5.85 2.45 2.85
CA TYR A 71 -4.62 3.23 3.04
C TYR A 71 -4.65 4.10 4.31
N GLY A 72 -5.85 4.49 4.79
CA GLY A 72 -5.99 5.26 6.03
C GLY A 72 -5.62 4.49 7.30
N VAL A 73 -5.37 3.18 7.22
CA VAL A 73 -4.86 2.38 8.35
C VAL A 73 -3.34 2.52 8.51
N LEU A 74 -2.65 3.04 7.48
CA LEU A 74 -1.20 3.25 7.48
C LEU A 74 -0.78 4.64 8.02
N GLU A 75 -1.74 5.48 8.41
CA GLU A 75 -1.55 6.79 9.06
C GLU A 75 -1.56 6.64 10.59
#